data_AF-A0A0V0WNF6-F1
#
_entry.id   AF-A0A0V0WNF6-F1
#
_cell.length_a   1.000
_cell.length_b   1.000
_cell.length_c   1.000
_cell.angle_alpha   90.00
_cell.angle_beta   90.00
_cell.angle_gamma   90.00
#
_symmetry.space_group_name_H-M   'P 1'
#
loop_
_entity.id
_entity.type
_entity.pdbx_description
1 polymer ?
#
loop_
_entity_poly.entity_id
_entity_poly.type
_entity_poly.pdbx_seq_one_letter_code
_entity_poly.pdbx_strand_id
1 'polypeptide(L)' 'MSRIGVDIIGPFQQTERGSKYILTVQDYFSKWPEAYPIPDMTARTVARTLVNEFICRYGAPESLRTNSVRHASNIPWE' A
#
# COMPACT_ATOMS: atom_id res chain seq x y z
N MET A 1 18.45 -5.88 -9.81
CA MET A 1 17.77 -4.65 -9.37
C MET A 1 16.42 -5.01 -8.81
N SER A 2 16.17 -4.77 -7.51
CA SER A 2 14.90 -5.13 -6.85
C SER A 2 13.92 -3.97 -6.97
N ARG A 3 12.76 -4.21 -7.60
CA ARG A 3 11.73 -3.20 -7.83
C ARG A 3 10.42 -3.69 -7.27
N ILE A 4 9.76 -2.85 -6.47
CA ILE A 4 8.44 -3.16 -5.91
C ILE A 4 7.38 -2.23 -6.48
N GLY A 5 6.19 -2.79 -6.68
CA GLY A 5 4.96 -2.05 -6.93
C GLY A 5 4.18 -1.92 -5.63
N VAL A 6 3.66 -0.73 -5.36
CA VAL A 6 2.83 -0.47 -4.19
C VAL A 6 1.51 0.14 -4.65
N ASP A 7 0.40 -0.39 -4.17
CA ASP A 7 -0.95 0.12 -4.46
C ASP A 7 -1.80 0.15 -3.19
N ILE A 8 -2.88 0.92 -3.20
CA ILE A 8 -3.83 1.00 -2.09
C ILE A 8 -5.23 0.75 -2.61
N ILE A 9 -5.90 -0.23 -2.01
CA ILE A 9 -7.26 -0.64 -2.39
C ILE A 9 -8.22 -0.24 -1.27
N GLY A 10 -9.35 0.37 -1.65
CA GLY A 10 -10.43 0.75 -0.73
C GLY A 10 -11.16 2.02 -1.18
N PRO A 11 -12.04 2.59 -0.33
CA PRO A 11 -12.33 2.19 1.05
C PRO A 11 -13.25 0.95 1.15
N PHE A 12 -13.01 0.12 2.15
CA PHE A 12 -13.86 -1.01 2.55
C PHE A 12 -14.65 -0.69 3.82
N GLN A 13 -15.57 -1.59 4.20
CA GLN A 13 -16.21 -1.51 5.52
C GLN A 13 -15.14 -1.54 6.62
N GLN A 14 -15.25 -0.63 7.57
CA GLN A 14 -14.29 -0.50 8.66
C GLN A 14 -14.33 -1.76 9.52
N THR A 15 -13.17 -2.38 9.74
CA THR A 15 -13.05 -3.51 10.66
C THR A 15 -13.17 -3.05 12.11
N GLU A 16 -13.39 -3.97 13.04
CA GLU A 16 -13.37 -3.68 14.50
C GLU A 16 -12.06 -3.03 14.94
N ARG A 17 -10.96 -3.31 14.23
CA ARG A 17 -9.62 -2.74 14.47
C ARG A 17 -9.39 -1.40 13.76
N GLY A 18 -10.42 -0.83 13.12
CA GLY A 18 -10.35 0.49 12.48
C GLY A 18 -9.67 0.53 11.11
N SER A 19 -9.36 -0.62 10.50
CA SER A 19 -8.75 -0.66 9.15
C SER A 19 -9.82 -0.48 8.07
N LYS A 20 -9.52 0.35 7.06
CA LYS A 20 -10.44 0.68 5.95
C LYS A 20 -9.85 0.44 4.57
N TYR A 21 -8.53 0.31 4.48
CA TYR A 21 -7.81 0.18 3.23
C TYR A 21 -6.84 -1.00 3.32
N ILE A 22 -6.41 -1.48 2.16
CA ILE A 22 -5.40 -2.51 2.03
C ILE A 22 -4.24 -1.93 1.23
N LEU A 23 -3.05 -1.89 1.84
CA LEU A 23 -1.79 -1.61 1.16
C LEU A 23 -1.31 -2.90 0.50
N THR A 24 -1.18 -2.91 -0.82
CA THR A 24 -0.59 -4.04 -1.53
C THR A 24 0.84 -3.72 -1.93
N VAL A 25 1.71 -4.71 -1.80
CA VAL A 25 3.11 -4.64 -2.23
C VAL A 25 3.40 -5.84 -3.09
N GLN A 26 3.91 -5.63 -4.31
CA GLN A 26 4.28 -6.72 -5.21
C GLN A 26 5.72 -6.55 -5.67
N ASP A 27 6.54 -7.57 -5.47
CA ASP A 27 7.87 -7.61 -6.08
C ASP A 27 7.76 -7.91 -7.57
N TYR A 28 8.40 -7.10 -8.42
CA TYR A 28 8.30 -7.23 -9.87
C TYR A 28 8.98 -8.47 -10.41
N PHE A 29 10.01 -8.97 -9.73
CA PHE A 29 10.81 -10.11 -10.17
C PHE A 29 10.11 -11.44 -9.83
N SER A 30 9.86 -11.68 -8.54
CA SER A 30 9.20 -12.90 -8.06
C SER A 30 7.69 -12.92 -8.29
N LYS A 31 7.09 -11.76 -8.60
CA LYS A 31 5.63 -11.55 -8.64
C LYS A 31 4.95 -11.80 -7.29
N TRP A 32 5.71 -11.89 -6.20
CA TRP A 32 5.20 -12.15 -4.86
C TRP A 32 4.32 -11.00 -4.35
N PRO A 33 3.03 -11.25 -4.03
CA PRO A 33 2.11 -10.24 -3.52
C PRO A 33 2.01 -10.29 -1.98
N GLU A 34 2.10 -9.14 -1.34
CA GLU A 34 1.75 -8.94 0.07
C GLU A 34 0.64 -7.90 0.20
N ALA A 35 -0.21 -8.07 1.21
CA ALA A 35 -1.34 -7.19 1.47
C ALA A 35 -1.42 -6.91 2.97
N TYR A 36 -1.46 -5.62 3.34
CA TYR A 36 -1.48 -5.18 4.73
C TYR A 36 -2.69 -4.28 4.98
N PRO A 37 -3.46 -4.51 6.05
CA PRO A 37 -4.56 -3.63 6.41
C PRO A 37 -4.02 -2.30 6.95
N ILE A 38 -4.57 -1.19 6.49
CA ILE A 38 -4.22 0.16 6.97
C ILE A 38 -5.50 0.96 7.33
N PRO A 39 -5.45 1.82 8.36
CA PRO A 39 -6.58 2.65 8.77
C PRO A 39 -6.86 3.82 7.81
N ASP A 40 -5.82 4.33 7.15
CA ASP A 40 -5.87 5.53 6.30
C ASP A 40 -4.84 5.45 5.16
N MET A 41 -5.01 6.29 4.14
CA MET A 41 -4.12 6.38 2.98
C MET A 41 -2.99 7.40 3.16
N THR A 42 -2.70 7.84 4.40
CA THR A 42 -1.67 8.87 4.61
C THR A 42 -0.28 8.31 4.33
N ALA A 43 0.61 9.15 3.79
CA ALA A 43 1.99 8.78 3.51
C ALA A 43 2.71 8.25 4.76
N ARG A 44 2.38 8.77 5.94
CA ARG A 44 2.95 8.32 7.22
C ARG A 44 2.56 6.88 7.54
N THR A 45 1.27 6.54 7.41
CA THR A 45 0.77 5.19 7.65
C THR A 45 1.37 4.21 6.65
N VAL A 46 1.38 4.56 5.36
CA VAL A 46 1.97 3.73 4.29
C VAL A 46 3.46 3.50 4.52
N ALA A 47 4.24 4.55 4.79
CA ALA A 47 5.68 4.42 5.02
C ALA A 47 5.99 3.56 6.24
N ARG A 48 5.25 3.74 7.35
CA ARG A 48 5.42 2.93 8.55
C ARG A 48 5.11 1.46 8.30
N THR A 49 4.00 1.16 7.64
CA THR A 49 3.62 -0.21 7.29
C THR A 49 4.65 -0.83 6.36
N LEU A 50 5.09 -0.12 5.32
CA LEU A 50 6.09 -0.62 4.38
C LEU A 50 7.44 -0.91 5.06
N VAL A 51 7.90 -0.02 5.94
CA VAL A 51 9.16 -0.23 6.67
C VAL A 51 9.05 -1.45 7.58
N ASN A 52 8.02 -1.48 8.44
CA ASN A 52 7.88 -2.49 9.47
C ASN A 52 7.55 -3.88 8.91
N GLU A 53 6.67 -3.94 7.91
CA GLU A 53 6.13 -5.22 7.43
C GLU A 53 6.88 -5.76 6.22
N PHE A 54 7.48 -4.90 5.39
CA PHE A 54 8.14 -5.34 4.15
C PHE A 54 9.66 -5.17 4.22
N ILE A 55 10.15 -3.94 4.46
CA ILE A 55 11.60 -3.63 4.40
C ILE A 55 12.38 -4.36 5.49
N CYS A 56 11.84 -4.44 6.71
CA CYS A 56 12.48 -5.19 7.80
C CYS A 56 12.60 -6.70 7.51
N ARG A 57 11.76 -7.26 6.64
CA ARG A 57 11.73 -8.70 6.31
C ARG A 57 12.52 -9.03 5.05
N TYR A 58 12.43 -8.19 4.02
CA TYR A 58 12.97 -8.47 2.68
C TYR A 58 14.12 -7.55 2.26
N GLY A 59 14.43 -6.53 3.08
CA GLY A 59 15.40 -5.50 2.75
C GLY A 59 14.82 -4.32 1.97
N ALA A 60 15.64 -3.30 1.76
CA ALA A 60 15.22 -2.09 1.06
C ALA A 60 15.18 -2.32 -0.46
N PRO A 61 14.07 -1.98 -1.15
CA PRO A 61 14.01 -2.03 -2.60
C PRO A 61 14.86 -0.93 -3.21
N GLU A 62 15.35 -1.15 -4.43
CA GLU A 62 16.13 -0.17 -5.19
C GLU A 62 15.23 0.87 -5.86
N SER A 63 14.00 0.47 -6.22
CA SER A 63 13.01 1.36 -6.82
C SER A 63 11.60 0.99 -6.35
N LEU A 64 10.83 2.00 -6.01
CA LEU A 64 9.44 1.90 -5.60
C LEU A 64 8.56 2.56 -6.66
N ARG A 65 7.60 1.80 -7.21
CA ARG A 65 6.55 2.34 -8.09
C ARG A 65 5.23 2.36 -7.33
N THR A 66 4.72 3.55 -7.03
CA THR A 66 3.37 3.71 -6.50
C THR A 66 2.39 3.84 -7.64
N ASN A 67 1.38 2.97 -7.69
CA ASN A 67 0.24 3.22 -8.55
C ASN A 67 -0.74 4.12 -7.79
N SER A 68 -0.77 5.40 -8.12
CA SER A 68 -1.79 6.32 -7.62
C SER A 68 -2.98 6.25 -8.56
N VAL A 69 -3.64 5.09 -8.70
CA VAL A 69 -4.94 5.07 -9.36
C VAL A 69 -5.91 5.77 -8.40
N ARG A 70 -6.04 7.07 -8.64
CA ARG A 70 -7.10 7.90 -8.10
C ARG A 70 -8.41 7.14 -8.30
N HIS A 71 -9.08 6.76 -7.23
CA HIS A 71 -10.54 6.76 -7.22
C HIS A 71 -11.01 8.21 -7.39
N ALA A 72 -10.85 8.76 -8.59
CA ALA A 72 -11.45 10.01 -9.04
C ALA A 72 -12.71 9.70 -9.85
N SER A 73 -13.65 9.02 -9.20
CA SER A 73 -15.01 8.87 -9.71
C SER A 73 -16.00 8.69 -8.57
N ASN A 74 -15.85 9.44 -7.46
CA ASN A 74 -17.01 10.03 -6.75
C ASN A 74 -16.68 11.04 -5.63
N ILE A 75 -15.56 11.75 -5.69
CA ILE A 75 -15.39 12.92 -4.83
C ILE A 75 -15.87 14.11 -5.67
N PRO A 76 -16.98 14.80 -5.30
CA PRO A 76 -17.24 16.10 -5.87
C PRO A 76 -16.05 16.96 -5.43
N TRP A 77 -15.16 17.24 -6.37
CA TRP A 77 -14.33 18.43 -6.27
C TRP A 77 -15.34 19.58 -6.27
N GLU A 78 -15.40 20.35 -5.19
CA GLU A 78 -15.86 21.74 -5.35
C GLU A 78 -14.82 22.51 -6.16
#